data_AF-A0A1G8MR95-F1
#
_entry.id   AF-A0A1G8MR95-F1
#
_cell.length_a   1.000
_cell.length_b   1.000
_cell.length_c   1.000
_cell.angle_alpha   90.00
_cell.angle_beta   90.00
_cell.angle_gamma   90.00
#
_symmetry.space_group_name_H-M   'P 1'
#
loop_
_entity.id
_entity.type
_entity.pdbx_description
1 polymer ?
#
loop_
_entity_poly.entity_id
_entity_poly.type
_entity_poly.pdbx_seq_one_letter_code
_entity_poly.pdbx_strand_id
1 'polypeptide(L)' 'MSRNSDILPERSGETDEERRLRESLNRHAMAFMTALDSAIALRSAPGDAARARHQSRGHLQDACLTAMHAHQLSSHQRKA' A
#
# COMPACT_ATOMS: atom_id res chain seq x y z
N MET A 1 5.29 -10.21 -13.98
CA MET A 1 6.50 -9.54 -13.43
C MET A 1 6.04 -8.74 -12.23
N SER A 2 6.38 -9.15 -11.01
CA SER A 2 6.06 -8.38 -9.81
C SER A 2 6.77 -7.03 -9.89
N ARG A 3 6.03 -5.93 -9.95
CA ARG A 3 6.64 -4.59 -9.97
C ARG A 3 7.15 -4.34 -8.57
N ASN A 4 8.47 -4.31 -8.40
CA ASN A 4 9.15 -4.05 -7.12
C ASN A 4 8.82 -2.66 -6.50
N SER A 5 7.89 -1.91 -7.11
CA SER A 5 7.41 -0.60 -6.73
C SER A 5 6.11 -0.66 -5.91
N ASP A 6 5.34 -1.74 -6.03
CA ASP A 6 4.02 -1.84 -5.40
C ASP A 6 4.14 -1.92 -3.87
N ILE A 7 3.09 -1.50 -3.18
CA ILE A 7 3.01 -1.51 -1.72
C ILE A 7 2.52 -2.89 -1.24
N LEU A 8 1.53 -3.44 -1.94
CA LEU A 8 1.04 -4.80 -1.76
C LEU A 8 1.43 -5.68 -2.95
N PRO A 9 2.08 -6.83 -2.72
CA PRO A 9 2.39 -7.78 -3.79
C PRO A 9 1.14 -8.50 -4.29
N GLU A 10 1.18 -8.96 -5.55
CA GLU A 10 0.20 -9.89 -6.10
C GLU A 10 0.21 -11.20 -5.29
N ARG A 11 -0.99 -11.74 -4.98
CA ARG A 11 -1.14 -13.02 -4.30
C ARG A 11 -1.74 -14.06 -5.24
N SER A 12 -1.16 -15.26 -5.25
CA SER A 12 -1.75 -16.39 -5.96
C SER A 12 -3.09 -16.78 -5.32
N GLY A 13 -4.10 -17.03 -6.15
CA GLY A 13 -5.44 -17.43 -5.70
C GLY A 13 -6.31 -16.28 -5.17
N GLU A 14 -5.94 -15.02 -5.40
CA GLU A 14 -6.82 -13.89 -5.08
C GLU A 14 -8.11 -13.95 -5.91
N THR A 15 -9.24 -13.71 -5.25
CA THR A 15 -10.53 -13.51 -5.92
C THR A 15 -10.53 -12.20 -6.72
N ASP A 16 -11.48 -12.05 -7.64
CA ASP A 16 -11.63 -10.81 -8.42
C ASP A 16 -11.85 -9.57 -7.55
N GLU A 17 -12.58 -9.71 -6.43
CA GLU A 17 -12.81 -8.62 -5.49
C GLU A 17 -11.53 -8.25 -4.73
N GLU A 18 -10.77 -9.25 -4.25
CA GLU A 18 -9.48 -9.04 -3.57
C GLU A 18 -8.47 -8.38 -4.51
N ARG A 19 -8.41 -8.82 -5.78
CA ARG A 19 -7.58 -8.21 -6.81
C ARG A 19 -7.92 -6.74 -7.02
N ARG A 20 -9.21 -6.42 -7.20
CA ARG A 20 -9.68 -5.04 -7.40
C ARG A 20 -9.34 -4.16 -6.20
N LEU A 21 -9.50 -4.68 -4.99
CA LEU A 21 -9.15 -3.96 -3.76
C LEU A 21 -7.63 -3.72 -3.69
N ARG A 22 -6.81 -4.75 -3.88
CA ARG A 22 -5.34 -4.65 -3.89
C ARG A 22 -4.86 -3.62 -4.90
N GLU A 23 -5.35 -3.67 -6.13
CA GLU A 23 -5.00 -2.71 -7.17
C GLU A 23 -5.42 -1.28 -6.80
N SER A 24 -6.60 -1.12 -6.20
CA SER A 24 -7.05 0.19 -5.70
C SER A 24 -6.15 0.72 -4.60
N LEU A 25 -5.82 -0.10 -3.60
CA LEU A 25 -4.91 0.26 -2.52
C LEU A 25 -3.54 0.65 -3.06
N ASN A 26 -2.98 -0.12 -3.99
CA ASN A 26 -1.71 0.20 -4.64
C ASN A 26 -1.76 1.54 -5.38
N ARG A 27 -2.84 1.84 -6.12
CA ARG A 27 -2.98 3.15 -6.80
C ARG A 27 -2.96 4.32 -5.81
N HIS A 28 -3.73 4.24 -4.73
CA HIS A 28 -3.79 5.30 -3.71
C HIS A 28 -2.49 5.43 -2.94
N ALA A 29 -1.87 4.30 -2.59
CA ALA A 29 -0.62 4.29 -1.85
C ALA A 29 0.53 4.88 -2.68
N MET A 30 0.57 4.58 -3.99
CA MET A 30 1.52 5.21 -4.91
C MET A 30 1.28 6.72 -5.04
N ALA A 31 0.03 7.16 -5.17
CA ALA A 31 -0.29 8.59 -5.23
C ALA A 31 0.15 9.33 -3.95
N PHE A 32 -0.06 8.72 -2.77
CA PHE A 32 0.41 9.26 -1.50
C PHE A 32 1.95 9.38 -1.48
N MET A 33 2.67 8.32 -1.87
CA MET A 33 4.13 8.34 -1.90
C MET A 33 4.66 9.40 -2.88
N THR A 34 4.02 9.59 -4.04
CA THR A 34 4.40 10.67 -4.98
C THR A 34 4.19 12.06 -4.39
N ALA A 35 3.10 12.28 -3.66
CA ALA A 35 2.85 13.55 -2.98
C ALA A 35 3.90 13.82 -1.89
N LEU A 36 4.23 12.80 -1.11
CA LEU A 36 5.25 12.88 -0.06
C LEU A 36 6.64 13.14 -0.64
N ASP A 37 7.02 12.43 -1.69
CA ASP A 37 8.31 12.58 -2.37
C ASP A 37 8.45 13.99 -2.98
N SER A 38 7.34 14.57 -3.44
CA SER A 38 7.28 15.95 -3.95
C SER A 38 7.40 17.00 -2.84
N ALA A 39 6.81 16.74 -1.67
CA ALA A 39 6.89 17.64 -0.52
C ALA A 39 8.28 17.66 0.13
N ILE A 40 8.97 16.52 0.18
CA ILE A 40 10.26 16.39 0.88
C ILE A 40 11.45 16.83 0.02
N ALA A 41 11.28 16.98 -1.30
CA ALA A 41 12.38 17.25 -2.24
C ALA A 41 13.59 16.34 -1.96
N LEU A 42 13.34 15.02 -1.99
CA LEU A 42 14.21 13.94 -1.49
C LEU A 42 15.71 14.06 -1.80
N ARG A 43 16.09 14.68 -2.92
CA ARG A 43 17.51 14.88 -3.30
C ARG A 43 18.28 15.84 -2.41
N SER A 44 17.60 16.81 -1.80
CA SER A 44 18.20 17.81 -0.91
C SER A 44 17.71 17.68 0.53
N ALA A 45 16.89 16.67 0.80
CA ALA A 45 16.27 16.48 2.09
C ALA A 45 17.30 16.09 3.17
N PRO A 46 17.15 16.60 4.41
CA PRO A 46 17.91 16.08 5.55
C PRO A 46 17.71 14.58 5.73
N GLY A 47 18.70 13.87 6.28
CA GLY A 47 18.65 12.42 6.47
C GLY A 47 17.45 11.94 7.30
N ASP A 48 17.01 12.74 8.27
CA ASP A 48 15.81 12.43 9.07
C ASP A 48 14.51 12.49 8.27
N ALA A 49 14.42 13.38 7.27
CA ALA A 49 13.26 13.44 6.37
C ALA A 49 13.21 12.22 5.44
N ALA A 50 14.36 11.74 4.96
CA ALA A 50 14.45 10.48 4.21
C ALA A 50 14.04 9.27 5.07
N ARG A 51 14.44 9.25 6.35
CA ARG A 51 14.02 8.21 7.31
C ARG A 51 12.52 8.24 7.57
N ALA A 52 11.95 9.43 7.78
CA ALA A 52 10.50 9.61 7.96
C ALA A 52 9.71 9.17 6.72
N ARG A 53 10.22 9.44 5.52
CA ARG A 53 9.64 8.94 4.26
C ARG A 53 9.63 7.41 4.20
N HIS A 54 10.72 6.76 4.60
CA HIS A 54 10.79 5.31 4.64
C HIS A 54 9.81 4.72 5.67
N GLN A 55 9.72 5.30 6.86
CA GLN A 55 8.73 4.90 7.88
C GLN A 55 7.30 5.09 7.39
N SER A 56 7.01 6.20 6.70
CA SER A 56 5.69 6.46 6.11
C SER A 56 5.29 5.39 5.11
N ARG A 57 6.23 4.89 4.29
CA ARG A 57 5.99 3.75 3.40
C ARG A 57 5.63 2.48 4.19
N GLY A 58 6.33 2.21 5.29
CA GLY A 58 6.03 1.08 6.18
C GLY A 58 4.62 1.15 6.76
N HIS A 59 4.25 2.29 7.37
CA HIS A 59 2.90 2.48 7.93
C HIS A 59 1.80 2.34 6.86
N LEU A 60 2.07 2.84 5.65
CA LEU A 60 1.14 2.72 4.54
C LEU A 60 0.96 1.25 4.11
N GLN A 61 2.04 0.48 4.09
CA GLN A 61 1.97 -0.96 3.83
C GLN A 61 1.15 -1.68 4.89
N ASP A 62 1.36 -1.38 6.17
CA ASP A 62 0.60 -1.97 7.29
C ASP A 62 -0.89 -1.63 7.21
N ALA A 63 -1.22 -0.37 6.86
CA ALA A 63 -2.60 0.07 6.65
C ALA A 63 -3.26 -0.69 5.48
N CYS A 64 -2.55 -0.86 4.36
CA CYS A 64 -3.04 -1.61 3.22
C CYS A 64 -3.24 -3.12 3.54
N LEU A 65 -2.33 -3.73 4.30
CA LEU A 65 -2.48 -5.10 4.77
C LEU A 65 -3.70 -5.26 5.69
N THR A 66 -3.88 -4.31 6.62
CA THR A 66 -5.04 -4.27 7.52
C THR A 66 -6.35 -4.16 6.74
N ALA A 67 -6.40 -3.33 5.69
CA ALA A 67 -7.57 -3.20 4.83
C ALA A 67 -7.91 -4.50 4.08
N MET A 68 -6.90 -5.20 3.56
CA MET A 68 -7.09 -6.52 2.94
C MET A 68 -7.65 -7.54 3.93
N HIS A 69 -7.11 -7.57 5.15
CA HIS A 69 -7.60 -8.46 6.20
C HIS A 69 -9.06 -8.14 6.60
N ALA A 70 -9.40 -6.87 6.76
CA ALA A 70 -10.77 -6.44 7.05
C ALA A 70 -11.75 -6.85 5.96
N HIS A 71 -11.35 -6.73 4.68
CA HIS A 71 -12.16 -7.20 3.55
C HIS A 71 -12.37 -8.72 3.60
N GLN A 72 -11.33 -9.49 3.91
CA GLN A 72 -11.44 -10.94 4.07
C GLN A 72 -12.38 -11.33 5.21
N LEU A 73 -12.29 -10.68 6.37
CA LEU A 73 -13.21 -10.95 7.48
C LEU A 73 -14.67 -10.66 7.11
N SER A 74 -14.92 -9.54 6.41
CA SER A 74 -16.25 -9.16 5.92
C SER A 74 -16.80 -10.11 4.87
N SER A 75 -15.96 -10.68 4.00
CA SER A 75 -16.41 -11.64 2.98
C SER A 75 -16.75 -13.02 3.57
N HIS A 76 -16.10 -13.43 4.66
CA HIS A 76 -16.46 -14.65 5.40
C HIS A 76 -17.80 -14.50 6.13
N GLN A 77 -18.05 -13.37 6.79
CA GLN A 77 -19.30 -13.12 7.51
C GLN A 77 -20.53 -13.09 6.59
N ARG A 78 -20.38 -12.70 5.32
CA ARG A 78 -21.47 -12.67 4.34
C ARG A 78 -21.86 -14.04 3.78
N LYS A 79 -21.03 -15.07 3.99
CA LYS A 79 -21.26 -16.43 3.50
C LYS A 79 -21.83 -17.37 4.57
N ALA A 80 -21.89 -16.93 5.82
CA ALA A 80 -22.53 -17.63 6.93
C ALA A 80 -23.98 -17.17 7.09
#